data_AF-V5FI01-F1
#
_entry.id   AF-V5FI01-F1
#
_cell.length_a   1.000
_cell.length_b   1.000
_cell.length_c   1.000
_cell.angle_alpha   90.00
_cell.angle_beta   90.00
_cell.angle_gamma   90.00
#
_symmetry.space_group_name_H-M   'P 1'
#
loop_
_entity.id
_entity.type
_entity.pdbx_description
1 polymer ?
#
loop_
_entity_poly.entity_id
_entity_poly.type
_entity_poly.pdbx_seq_one_letter_code
_entity_poly.pdbx_strand_id
1 'polypeptide(L)'
;MSLHTPPQSYMLRDIVEVAVAPSVSWLPQTIGWKVLAFVSLGAFCVWMVKQFKIWRSNRYRREALNTLNRIAKACHGSIHDSAAFRRQVSCDLFSVMKAALCVVNPQSASLYGASFLQALDTHLPENSRLFEAKWSHWMRGLMDSQYVLSEIELLLLLEDCQRWVGEHHAFLTKSNCEVNSEVPNV
;
A
#
# COMPACT_ATOMS: atom_id res chain seq x y z
N MET A 1 5.29 27.96 -76.67
CA MET A 1 5.72 28.11 -75.26
C MET A 1 7.22 28.28 -75.27
N SER A 2 7.69 29.52 -75.22
CA SER A 2 9.11 29.89 -75.28
C SER A 2 9.78 29.62 -73.93
N LEU A 3 10.74 28.69 -73.93
CA LEU A 3 11.61 28.44 -72.78
C LEU A 3 12.56 29.64 -72.63
N HIS A 4 12.37 30.42 -71.58
CA HIS A 4 13.29 31.49 -71.20
C HIS A 4 14.48 30.86 -70.46
N THR A 5 15.54 30.57 -71.20
CA THR A 5 16.85 30.28 -70.60
C THR A 5 17.39 31.55 -69.94
N PRO A 6 17.71 31.53 -68.64
CA PRO A 6 18.27 32.71 -67.98
C PRO A 6 19.61 33.08 -68.65
N PRO A 7 19.89 34.38 -68.83
CA PRO A 7 21.15 34.83 -69.42
C PRO A 7 22.30 34.35 -68.54
N GLN A 8 23.22 33.57 -69.14
CA GLN A 8 24.43 33.09 -68.48
C GLN A 8 25.41 34.26 -68.34
N SER A 9 25.15 35.16 -67.40
CA SER A 9 26.09 36.21 -67.03
C SER A 9 27.32 35.56 -66.41
N TYR A 10 28.49 35.89 -66.96
CA TYR A 10 29.80 35.32 -66.60
C TYR A 10 30.11 35.42 -65.10
N MET A 11 29.48 36.36 -64.39
CA MET A 11 29.58 36.54 -62.93
C MET A 11 29.06 35.37 -62.09
N LEU A 12 28.14 34.54 -62.61
CA LEU A 12 27.57 33.40 -61.88
C LEU A 12 28.30 32.08 -62.15
N ARG A 13 29.26 32.08 -63.09
CA ARG A 13 29.95 30.86 -63.54
C ARG A 13 30.93 30.29 -62.51
N ASP A 14 31.42 31.15 -61.62
CA ASP A 14 32.35 30.80 -60.54
C ASP A 14 31.66 30.64 -59.18
N ILE A 15 30.34 30.79 -59.09
CA ILE A 15 29.59 30.43 -57.88
C ILE A 15 29.44 28.92 -57.87
N VAL A 16 30.38 28.25 -57.21
CA VAL A 16 30.31 26.83 -56.89
C VAL A 16 29.09 26.60 -56.01
N GLU A 17 28.12 25.85 -56.53
CA GLU A 17 26.94 25.42 -55.79
C GLU A 17 27.43 24.59 -54.59
N VAL A 18 27.34 25.16 -53.38
CA VAL A 18 27.78 24.48 -52.15
C VAL A 18 26.81 23.33 -51.91
N ALA A 19 27.28 22.09 -52.12
CA ALA A 19 26.51 20.90 -51.81
C ALA A 19 26.00 20.99 -50.37
N VAL A 20 24.68 20.97 -50.20
CA VAL A 20 24.05 21.01 -48.88
C VAL A 20 24.60 19.85 -48.07
N ALA A 21 25.27 20.14 -46.95
CA ALA A 21 25.86 19.11 -46.12
C ALA A 21 24.77 18.08 -45.77
N PRO A 22 25.05 16.78 -45.93
CA PRO A 22 24.06 15.75 -45.60
C PRO A 22 23.59 15.98 -44.17
N SER A 23 22.27 15.99 -43.97
CA SER A 23 21.65 16.26 -42.68
C SER A 23 22.34 15.44 -41.59
N VAL A 24 23.02 16.13 -40.68
CA VAL A 24 23.73 15.47 -39.57
C VAL A 24 22.68 14.72 -38.77
N SER A 25 22.84 13.40 -38.70
CA SER A 25 21.95 12.57 -37.88
C SER A 25 22.13 12.99 -36.42
N TRP A 26 21.12 13.66 -35.88
CA TRP A 26 21.06 14.06 -34.47
C TRP A 26 20.87 12.87 -33.53
N LEU A 27 20.73 11.66 -34.06
CA LEU A 27 20.69 10.44 -33.28
C LEU A 27 22.13 10.02 -32.92
N PRO A 28 22.50 10.08 -31.64
CA PRO A 28 23.84 9.69 -31.21
C PRO A 28 24.10 8.21 -31.53
N GLN A 29 25.11 7.96 -32.35
CA GLN A 29 25.54 6.62 -32.81
C GLN A 29 26.29 5.83 -31.71
N THR A 30 26.05 6.13 -30.43
CA THR A 30 26.78 5.53 -29.30
C THR A 30 25.93 4.51 -28.57
N ILE A 31 26.56 3.38 -28.22
CA ILE A 31 25.95 2.27 -27.46
C ILE A 31 25.45 2.75 -26.07
N GLY A 32 25.95 3.90 -25.59
CA GLY A 32 25.56 4.50 -24.32
C GLY A 32 24.05 4.69 -24.16
N TRP A 33 23.31 5.01 -25.23
CA TRP A 33 21.85 5.14 -25.14
C TRP A 33 21.14 3.80 -24.97
N LYS A 34 21.67 2.73 -25.56
CA LYS A 34 21.16 1.38 -25.31
C LYS A 34 21.40 0.95 -23.88
N VAL A 35 22.58 1.23 -23.34
CA VAL A 35 22.92 0.96 -21.94
C VAL A 35 22.02 1.78 -21.01
N LEU A 36 21.84 3.08 -21.28
CA LEU A 36 20.97 3.95 -20.50
C LEU A 36 19.50 3.48 -20.55
N ALA A 37 19.00 3.10 -21.72
CA ALA A 37 17.66 2.54 -21.87
C ALA A 37 17.49 1.25 -21.06
N PHE A 38 18.50 0.37 -21.07
CA PHE A 38 18.46 -0.88 -20.31
C PHE A 38 18.49 -0.65 -18.80
N VAL A 39 19.35 0.26 -18.32
CA VAL A 39 19.41 0.65 -16.91
C VAL A 39 18.11 1.32 -16.46
N SER A 40 17.57 2.23 -17.28
CA SER A 40 16.29 2.89 -17.01
C SER A 40 15.15 1.88 -16.94
N LEU A 41 15.11 0.91 -17.86
CA LEU A 41 14.12 -0.16 -17.85
C LEU A 41 14.23 -1.03 -16.59
N GLY A 42 15.44 -1.41 -16.19
CA GLY A 42 15.68 -2.16 -14.96
C GLY A 42 15.20 -1.40 -13.71
N ALA A 43 15.55 -0.11 -13.61
CA ALA A 43 15.08 0.75 -12.52
C ALA A 43 13.56 0.88 -12.51
N PHE A 44 12.93 1.03 -13.68
CA PHE A 44 11.48 1.11 -13.82
C PHE A 44 10.79 -0.20 -13.38
N CYS A 45 11.33 -1.36 -13.75
CA CYS A 45 10.81 -2.66 -13.31
C CYS A 45 10.89 -2.79 -11.78
N VAL A 46 12.03 -2.44 -11.17
CA VAL A 46 12.18 -2.47 -9.71
C VAL A 46 11.20 -1.51 -9.05
N TRP A 47 11.05 -0.30 -9.59
CA TRP A 47 10.08 0.68 -9.09
C TRP A 47 8.65 0.16 -9.17
N MET A 48 8.24 -0.43 -10.31
CA MET A 48 6.92 -1.04 -10.46
C MET A 48 6.67 -2.16 -9.47
N VAL A 49 7.64 -3.06 -9.24
CA VAL A 49 7.49 -4.14 -8.25
C VAL A 49 7.33 -3.58 -6.84
N LYS A 50 8.11 -2.55 -6.47
CA LYS A 50 7.97 -1.88 -5.17
C LYS A 50 6.60 -1.23 -5.02
N GLN A 51 6.15 -0.50 -6.05
CA GLN A 51 4.83 0.14 -6.04
C GLN A 51 3.70 -0.89 -5.99
N PHE A 52 3.83 -2.01 -6.70
CA PHE A 52 2.83 -3.08 -6.67
C PHE A 52 2.73 -3.73 -5.28
N LYS A 53 3.87 -3.95 -4.60
CA LYS A 53 3.89 -4.45 -3.22
C LYS A 53 3.22 -3.47 -2.25
N ILE A 54 3.53 -2.17 -2.37
CA ILE A 54 2.90 -1.11 -1.57
C ILE A 54 1.39 -1.03 -1.87
N TRP A 55 1.00 -1.15 -3.13
CA TRP A 55 -0.41 -1.14 -3.54
C TRP A 55 -1.18 -2.34 -2.99
N ARG A 56 -0.59 -3.54 -3.03
CA ARG A 56 -1.17 -4.74 -2.43
C ARG A 56 -1.35 -4.60 -0.92
N SER A 57 -0.37 -3.99 -0.25
CA SER A 57 -0.47 -3.61 1.17
C SER A 57 -1.62 -2.62 1.42
N ASN A 58 -1.75 -1.59 0.59
CA ASN A 58 -2.86 -0.64 0.74
C ASN A 58 -4.24 -1.22 0.41
N ARG A 59 -4.31 -2.29 -0.39
CA ARG A 59 -5.57 -2.95 -0.75
C ARG A 59 -6.21 -3.67 0.44
N TYR A 60 -5.45 -4.46 1.21
CA TYR A 60 -6.02 -5.16 2.37
C TYR A 60 -6.57 -4.16 3.39
N ARG A 61 -5.91 -3.01 3.57
CA ARG A 61 -6.35 -1.96 4.50
C ARG A 61 -7.72 -1.41 4.12
N ARG A 62 -7.91 -1.11 2.83
CA ARG A 62 -9.19 -0.62 2.31
C ARG A 62 -10.28 -1.67 2.49
N GLU A 63 -9.97 -2.93 2.24
CA GLU A 63 -10.91 -4.04 2.39
C GLU A 63 -11.30 -4.25 3.87
N ALA A 64 -10.32 -4.29 4.77
CA ALA A 64 -10.56 -4.38 6.22
C ALA A 64 -11.41 -3.21 6.74
N LEU A 65 -11.06 -1.96 6.39
CA LEU A 65 -11.85 -0.78 6.78
C LEU A 65 -13.25 -0.78 6.18
N ASN A 66 -13.41 -1.23 4.94
CA ASN A 66 -14.73 -1.34 4.32
C ASN A 66 -15.60 -2.38 5.04
N THR A 67 -15.03 -3.53 5.40
CA THR A 67 -15.74 -4.57 6.15
C THR A 67 -16.11 -4.09 7.55
N LEU A 68 -15.18 -3.46 8.29
CA LEU A 68 -15.46 -2.88 9.60
C LEU A 68 -16.55 -1.79 9.53
N ASN A 69 -16.55 -0.94 8.50
CA ASN A 69 -17.60 0.06 8.29
C ASN A 69 -18.97 -0.56 7.95
N ARG A 70 -19.00 -1.67 7.20
CA ARG A 70 -20.25 -2.40 6.93
C ARG A 70 -20.82 -2.98 8.22
N ILE A 71 -19.98 -3.56 9.06
CA ILE A 71 -20.36 -4.07 10.38
C ILE A 71 -20.86 -2.94 11.27
N ALA A 72 -20.19 -1.78 11.29
CA ALA A 72 -20.64 -0.59 12.02
C ALA A 72 -22.06 -0.17 11.64
N LYS A 73 -22.33 -0.08 10.33
CA LYS A 73 -23.66 0.27 9.81
C LYS A 73 -24.71 -0.77 10.15
N ALA A 74 -24.35 -2.06 10.11
CA ALA A 74 -25.26 -3.13 10.49
C ALA A 74 -25.64 -3.04 11.98
N CYS A 75 -24.68 -2.72 12.85
CA CYS A 75 -24.89 -2.56 14.29
C CYS A 75 -25.80 -1.36 14.61
N HIS A 76 -25.64 -0.23 13.90
CA HIS A 76 -26.48 0.95 14.10
C HIS A 76 -27.90 0.79 13.55
N GLY A 77 -28.10 -0.07 12.54
CA GLY A 77 -29.40 -0.29 11.88
C GLY A 77 -30.21 -1.45 12.46
N SER A 78 -29.63 -2.27 13.33
CA SER A 78 -30.30 -3.44 13.91
C SER A 78 -31.21 -3.05 15.07
N ILE A 79 -32.52 -2.98 14.79
CA ILE A 79 -33.59 -2.74 15.79
C ILE A 79 -33.73 -3.92 16.79
N HIS A 80 -33.16 -5.09 16.48
CA HIS A 80 -33.22 -6.30 17.30
C HIS A 80 -31.82 -6.83 17.62
N ASP A 81 -31.10 -6.13 18.51
CA ASP A 81 -29.78 -6.55 18.97
C ASP A 81 -29.85 -7.81 19.87
N SER A 82 -29.83 -8.98 19.24
CA SER A 82 -29.77 -10.28 19.91
C SER A 82 -28.34 -10.65 20.29
N ALA A 83 -28.16 -11.38 21.39
CA ALA A 83 -26.86 -11.92 21.79
C ALA A 83 -26.21 -12.79 20.67
N ALA A 84 -27.03 -13.46 19.85
CA ALA A 84 -26.56 -14.21 18.69
C ALA A 84 -25.95 -13.30 17.61
N PHE A 85 -26.56 -12.13 17.37
CA PHE A 85 -26.06 -11.14 16.43
C PHE A 85 -24.74 -10.54 16.91
N ARG A 86 -24.65 -10.12 18.17
CA ARG A 86 -23.39 -9.62 18.76
C ARG A 86 -22.27 -10.65 18.69
N ARG A 87 -22.59 -11.93 18.93
CA ARG A 87 -21.61 -13.01 18.76
C ARG A 87 -21.13 -13.12 17.32
N GLN A 88 -22.04 -13.16 16.35
CA GLN A 88 -21.68 -13.21 14.93
C GLN A 88 -20.77 -12.04 14.55
N VAL A 89 -21.14 -10.83 14.94
CA VAL A 89 -20.33 -9.63 14.69
C VAL A 89 -18.95 -9.76 15.35
N SER A 90 -18.87 -10.24 16.59
CA SER A 90 -17.58 -10.44 17.28
C SER A 90 -16.67 -11.46 16.56
N CYS A 91 -17.24 -12.51 15.97
CA CYS A 91 -16.51 -13.49 15.14
C CYS A 91 -16.04 -12.86 13.82
N ASP A 92 -16.89 -12.05 13.18
CA ASP A 92 -16.55 -11.35 11.95
C ASP A 92 -15.40 -10.37 12.19
N LEU A 93 -15.44 -9.58 13.28
CA LEU A 93 -14.32 -8.72 13.70
C LEU A 93 -13.03 -9.52 13.88
N PHE A 94 -13.11 -10.67 14.58
CA PHE A 94 -11.93 -11.52 14.79
C PHE A 94 -11.36 -11.99 13.46
N SER A 95 -12.20 -12.44 12.53
CA SER A 95 -11.76 -12.90 11.21
C SER A 95 -11.06 -11.78 10.41
N VAL A 96 -11.59 -10.55 10.44
CA VAL A 96 -11.03 -9.40 9.74
C VAL A 96 -9.70 -9.00 10.35
N MET A 97 -9.63 -8.89 11.68
CA MET A 97 -8.40 -8.55 12.38
C MET A 97 -7.33 -9.62 12.22
N LYS A 98 -7.72 -10.90 12.22
CA LYS A 98 -6.82 -12.02 11.96
C LYS A 98 -6.24 -11.97 10.54
N ALA A 99 -7.09 -11.75 9.54
CA ALA A 99 -6.64 -11.58 8.16
C ALA A 99 -5.70 -10.38 8.01
N ALA A 100 -6.04 -9.25 8.63
CA ALA A 100 -5.18 -8.06 8.61
C ALA A 100 -3.82 -8.32 9.27
N LEU A 101 -3.80 -8.98 10.43
CA LEU A 101 -2.56 -9.34 11.13
C LEU A 101 -1.71 -10.33 10.32
N CYS A 102 -2.31 -11.32 9.65
CA CYS A 102 -1.56 -12.24 8.78
C CYS A 102 -0.87 -11.54 7.61
N VAL A 103 -1.43 -10.45 7.10
CA VAL A 103 -0.79 -9.65 6.03
C VAL A 103 0.36 -8.82 6.58
N VAL A 104 0.22 -8.27 7.79
CA VAL A 104 1.27 -7.49 8.47
C VAL A 104 2.42 -8.39 8.94
N ASN A 105 2.10 -9.52 9.56
CA ASN A 105 3.03 -10.51 10.05
C ASN A 105 2.52 -11.94 9.73
N PRO A 106 3.07 -12.58 8.68
CA PRO A 106 2.68 -13.93 8.29
C PRO A 106 2.90 -14.98 9.39
N GLN A 107 3.85 -14.77 10.30
CA GLN A 107 4.13 -15.70 11.40
C GLN A 107 3.05 -15.67 12.48
N SER A 108 2.25 -14.61 12.54
CA SER A 108 1.13 -14.47 13.48
C SER A 108 -0.11 -15.30 13.09
N ALA A 109 -0.07 -16.04 11.97
CA ALA A 109 -1.17 -16.86 11.49
C ALA A 109 -1.60 -17.94 12.50
N SER A 110 -0.67 -18.51 13.27
CA SER A 110 -0.95 -19.54 14.28
C SER A 110 -1.37 -19.02 15.65
N LEU A 111 -1.35 -17.69 15.89
CA LEU A 111 -1.60 -17.10 17.21
C LEU A 111 -3.10 -17.00 17.53
N TYR A 112 -3.50 -17.34 18.76
CA TYR A 112 -4.89 -17.24 19.23
C TYR A 112 -4.94 -16.81 20.70
N GLY A 113 -6.09 -16.32 21.14
CA GLY A 113 -6.28 -15.86 22.51
C GLY A 113 -5.42 -14.64 22.85
N ALA A 114 -4.76 -14.66 24.00
CA ALA A 114 -3.93 -13.56 24.48
C ALA A 114 -2.74 -13.26 23.55
N SER A 115 -2.09 -14.27 22.97
CA SER A 115 -0.95 -14.08 22.07
C SER A 115 -1.32 -13.37 20.78
N PHE A 116 -2.57 -13.53 20.31
CA PHE A 116 -3.10 -12.76 19.20
C PHE A 116 -3.25 -11.27 19.55
N LEU A 117 -3.79 -10.97 20.74
CA LEU A 117 -3.97 -9.58 21.19
C LEU A 117 -2.60 -8.89 21.41
N GLN A 118 -1.64 -9.61 22.00
CA GLN A 118 -0.28 -9.10 22.18
C GLN A 118 0.42 -8.83 20.84
N ALA A 119 0.16 -9.66 19.82
CA ALA A 119 0.67 -9.43 18.48
C ALA A 119 0.05 -8.18 17.83
N LEU A 120 -1.22 -7.84 18.12
CA LEU A 120 -1.81 -6.57 17.69
C LEU A 120 -1.13 -5.37 18.38
N ASP A 121 -0.89 -5.47 19.70
CA ASP A 121 -0.22 -4.43 20.49
C ASP A 121 1.24 -4.21 20.06
N THR A 122 1.92 -5.24 19.54
CA THR A 122 3.29 -5.12 19.03
C THR A 122 3.39 -4.15 17.85
N HIS A 123 2.31 -3.98 17.09
CA HIS A 123 2.25 -3.07 15.93
C HIS A 123 1.68 -1.68 16.27
N LEU A 124 1.56 -1.37 17.56
CA LEU A 124 1.11 -0.08 18.09
C LEU A 124 2.22 0.59 18.92
N PRO A 125 2.22 1.93 19.02
CA PRO A 125 3.06 2.63 19.98
C PRO A 125 2.68 2.25 21.41
N GLU A 126 3.64 2.30 22.35
CA GLU A 126 3.47 1.82 23.73
C GLU A 126 2.24 2.38 24.45
N ASN A 127 1.93 3.67 24.22
CA ASN A 127 0.77 4.35 24.82
C ASN A 127 -0.58 3.83 24.32
N SER A 128 -0.60 3.09 23.21
CA SER A 128 -1.82 2.56 22.58
C SER A 128 -1.96 1.03 22.74
N ARG A 129 -1.04 0.37 23.47
CA ARG A 129 -1.06 -1.08 23.72
C ARG A 129 -2.11 -1.46 24.76
N LEU A 130 -3.37 -1.48 24.33
CA LEU A 130 -4.50 -1.74 25.21
C LEU A 130 -5.28 -2.99 24.82
N PHE A 131 -4.94 -3.66 23.71
CA PHE A 131 -5.76 -4.78 23.22
C PHE A 131 -5.73 -5.97 24.17
N GLU A 132 -4.57 -6.39 24.65
CA GLU A 132 -4.46 -7.53 25.56
C GLU A 132 -5.20 -7.25 26.88
N ALA A 133 -4.94 -6.09 27.49
CA ALA A 133 -5.51 -5.72 28.77
C ALA A 133 -7.04 -5.51 28.70
N LYS A 134 -7.52 -4.82 27.66
CA LYS A 134 -8.93 -4.42 27.52
C LYS A 134 -9.79 -5.55 26.95
N TRP A 135 -9.31 -6.29 25.96
CA TRP A 135 -10.13 -7.21 25.15
C TRP A 135 -9.86 -8.70 25.40
N SER A 136 -9.18 -9.06 26.50
CA SER A 136 -8.98 -10.47 26.90
C SER A 136 -10.30 -11.25 27.08
N HIS A 137 -11.38 -10.57 27.47
CA HIS A 137 -12.70 -11.17 27.63
C HIS A 137 -13.40 -11.42 26.28
N TRP A 138 -13.09 -10.64 25.25
CA TRP A 138 -13.61 -10.87 23.90
C TRP A 138 -13.18 -12.23 23.35
N MET A 139 -11.91 -12.60 23.54
CA MET A 139 -11.40 -13.91 23.13
C MET A 139 -12.13 -15.06 23.84
N ARG A 140 -12.57 -14.85 25.09
CA ARG A 140 -13.38 -15.82 25.84
C ARG A 140 -14.83 -15.90 25.32
N GLY A 141 -15.44 -14.75 25.01
CA GLY A 141 -16.79 -14.67 24.43
C GLY A 141 -16.93 -15.28 23.04
N LEU A 142 -15.82 -15.41 22.28
CA LEU A 142 -15.81 -16.13 21.00
C LEU A 142 -16.04 -17.64 21.19
N MET A 143 -15.54 -18.21 22.29
CA MET A 143 -15.65 -19.63 22.61
C MET A 143 -16.95 -19.93 23.36
N ASP A 144 -17.30 -19.11 24.34
CA ASP A 144 -18.43 -19.34 25.25
C ASP A 144 -19.57 -18.33 25.03
N SER A 145 -20.80 -18.84 24.87
CA SER A 145 -22.01 -18.02 24.69
C SER A 145 -22.47 -17.30 25.95
N GLN A 146 -21.90 -17.63 27.10
CA GLN A 146 -22.23 -16.95 28.35
C GLN A 146 -21.50 -15.60 28.51
N TYR A 147 -20.41 -15.39 27.77
CA TYR A 147 -19.57 -14.18 27.86
C TYR A 147 -19.65 -13.29 26.61
N VAL A 148 -20.85 -13.17 26.02
CA VAL A 148 -21.07 -12.29 24.85
C VAL A 148 -20.87 -10.84 25.27
N LEU A 149 -20.14 -10.07 24.45
CA LEU A 149 -19.95 -8.64 24.68
C LEU A 149 -21.29 -7.91 24.75
N SER A 150 -21.36 -6.92 25.61
CA SER A 150 -22.44 -5.93 25.58
C SER A 150 -22.38 -5.11 24.29
N GLU A 151 -23.49 -4.46 23.94
CA GLU A 151 -23.58 -3.58 22.78
C GLU A 151 -22.51 -2.46 22.82
N ILE A 152 -22.32 -1.86 24.00
CA ILE A 152 -21.34 -0.78 24.22
C ILE A 152 -19.91 -1.32 24.02
N GLU A 153 -19.60 -2.48 24.61
CA GLU A 153 -18.27 -3.10 24.44
C GLU A 153 -18.00 -3.46 22.99
N LEU A 154 -19.01 -3.93 22.25
CA LEU A 154 -18.87 -4.27 20.85
C LEU A 154 -18.60 -3.04 19.97
N LEU A 155 -19.27 -1.93 20.23
CA LEU A 155 -19.02 -0.65 19.55
C LEU A 155 -17.61 -0.10 19.87
N LEU A 156 -17.19 -0.17 21.14
CA LEU A 156 -15.85 0.23 21.55
C LEU A 156 -14.76 -0.65 20.92
N LEU A 157 -14.99 -1.97 20.84
CA LEU A 157 -14.07 -2.90 20.19
C LEU A 157 -13.97 -2.58 18.69
N LEU A 158 -15.09 -2.28 18.04
CA LEU A 158 -15.12 -1.90 16.64
C LEU A 158 -14.31 -0.63 16.38
N GLU A 159 -14.44 0.39 17.23
CA GLU A 159 -13.66 1.61 17.15
C GLU A 159 -12.15 1.34 17.32
N ASP A 160 -11.78 0.54 18.33
CA ASP A 160 -10.39 0.16 18.57
C ASP A 160 -9.81 -0.62 17.38
N CYS A 161 -10.57 -1.55 16.79
CA CYS A 161 -10.19 -2.27 15.57
C CYS A 161 -9.97 -1.33 14.38
N GLN A 162 -10.88 -0.36 14.17
CA GLN A 162 -10.73 0.63 13.11
C GLN A 162 -9.49 1.50 13.32
N ARG A 163 -9.24 1.93 14.56
CA ARG A 163 -8.04 2.70 14.93
C ARG A 163 -6.77 1.91 14.63
N TRP A 164 -6.72 0.64 15.03
CA TRP A 164 -5.58 -0.24 14.75
C TRP A 164 -5.29 -0.36 13.24
N VAL A 165 -6.33 -0.63 12.43
CA VAL A 165 -6.17 -0.73 10.96
C VAL A 165 -5.74 0.61 10.33
N GLY A 166 -6.07 1.74 10.95
CA GLY A 166 -5.60 3.07 10.55
C GLY A 166 -4.14 3.34 10.92
N GLU A 167 -3.73 3.03 12.15
CA GLU A 167 -2.48 3.52 12.76
C GLU A 167 -1.29 2.57 12.59
N HIS A 168 -1.50 1.25 12.50
CA HIS A 168 -0.39 0.27 12.48
C HIS A 168 0.64 0.54 11.37
N HIS A 169 0.19 1.03 10.20
CA HIS A 169 1.09 1.33 9.08
C HIS A 169 1.98 2.54 9.34
N ALA A 170 1.48 3.57 10.04
CA ALA A 170 2.28 4.75 10.37
C ALA A 170 3.45 4.37 11.28
N PHE A 171 3.20 3.46 12.23
CA PHE A 171 4.23 2.92 13.11
C PHE A 171 5.28 2.10 12.32
N LEU A 172 4.86 1.19 11.44
CA LEU A 172 5.78 0.40 10.60
C LEU A 172 6.65 1.27 9.67
N THR A 173 6.09 2.38 9.18
CA THR A 173 6.84 3.31 8.33
C THR A 173 7.89 4.06 9.15
N LYS A 174 7.52 4.52 10.36
CA LYS A 174 8.43 5.23 11.26
C LYS A 174 9.56 4.33 11.76
N SER A 175 9.24 3.10 12.18
CA SER A 175 10.24 2.14 12.67
C SER A 175 11.27 1.78 11.59
N ASN A 176 10.84 1.64 10.33
CA ASN A 176 11.76 1.39 9.22
C ASN A 176 12.65 2.60 8.89
N CYS A 177 12.18 3.83 9.14
CA CYS A 177 13.01 5.03 8.99
C CYS A 177 14.05 5.15 10.11
N GLU A 178 13.68 4.85 11.36
CA GLU A 178 14.61 4.84 12.50
C GLU A 178 15.69 3.76 12.32
N VAL A 179 15.32 2.53 11.98
CA VAL A 179 16.28 1.44 11.74
C VAL A 179 17.23 1.73 10.57
N ASN A 180 16.74 2.32 9.47
CA ASN A 180 17.60 2.70 8.34
C ASN A 180 18.50 3.91 8.65
N SER A 181 18.19 4.70 9.67
CA SER A 181 19.05 5.82 10.13
C SER A 181 20.15 5.38 11.10
N GLU A 182 20.02 4.18 11.69
CA GLU A 182 21.03 3.60 12.61
C GLU A 182 22.07 2.72 11.90
N VAL A 183 21.92 2.43 10.61
CA VAL A 183 22.98 1.76 9.83
C VAL A 183 24.07 2.80 9.53
N PRO A 184 25.26 2.73 10.17
CA PRO A 184 26.34 3.66 9.85
C PRO A 184 26.79 3.38 8.42
N ASN A 185 27.05 4.44 7.65
CA ASN A 185 27.82 4.34 6.41
C ASN A 185 29.13 3.60 6.72
N VAL A 186 29.22 2.34 6.26
CA VAL A 186 30.48 1.60 6.14
C VAL A 186 30.95 1.72 4.71
#